data_AF-A0A1B9YUB8-F1
#
_entry.id   AF-A0A1B9YUB8-F1
#
_cell.length_a   1.000
_cell.length_b   1.000
_cell.length_c   1.000
_cell.angle_alpha   90.00
_cell.angle_beta   90.00
_cell.angle_gamma   90.00
#
_symmetry.space_group_name_H-M   'P 1'
#
loop_
_entity.id
_entity.type
_entity.pdbx_description
1 polymer ?
#
loop_
_entity_poly.entity_id
_entity_poly.type
_entity_poly.pdbx_seq_one_letter_code
_entity_poly.pdbx_strand_id
1 'polypeptide(L)'
;MPSAAADGAALAAWRVAKSLLRLRDQINAKFPGRKKDSDGTIGDTAHCPGTSDHCPNISDGGVGVVTGMDITHDPAHGLVSGDVAEKLRLGRDPRIKYIISNSRIANFQALDGHPAFAWRPYNSQNPHEKHFHISVKPGKTGPGGYDTTTDWNI
;
A
#
# COMPACT_ATOMS: atom_id res chain seq x y z
N MET A 1 -3.42 15.61 -36.74
CA MET A 1 -2.75 14.53 -35.98
C MET A 1 -3.66 14.18 -34.82
N PRO A 2 -4.47 13.09 -34.88
CA PRO A 2 -5.32 12.76 -33.76
C PRO A 2 -4.47 12.16 -32.63
N SER A 3 -4.66 12.74 -31.45
CA SER A 3 -4.13 12.31 -30.16
C SER A 3 -4.64 10.91 -29.82
N ALA A 4 -3.74 10.01 -29.43
CA ALA A 4 -4.11 8.71 -28.89
C ALA A 4 -4.83 8.92 -27.56
N ALA A 5 -6.15 8.70 -27.55
CA ALA A 5 -6.87 8.42 -26.33
C ALA A 5 -6.33 7.09 -25.79
N ALA A 6 -5.73 7.11 -24.60
CA ALA A 6 -5.44 5.87 -23.89
C ALA A 6 -6.78 5.22 -23.54
N ASP A 7 -7.10 4.13 -24.24
CA ASP A 7 -8.29 3.33 -24.00
C ASP A 7 -8.36 2.91 -22.52
N GLY A 8 -9.30 3.52 -21.80
CA GLY A 8 -9.68 3.17 -20.44
C GLY A 8 -10.48 1.87 -20.40
N ALA A 9 -9.94 0.80 -20.97
CA ALA A 9 -10.42 -0.53 -20.64
C ALA A 9 -9.95 -0.83 -19.21
N ALA A 10 -10.88 -0.87 -18.26
CA ALA A 10 -10.65 -1.51 -16.98
C ALA A 10 -10.00 -2.88 -17.26
N LEU A 11 -8.78 -3.10 -16.77
CA LEU A 11 -8.12 -4.39 -16.92
C LEU A 11 -9.05 -5.44 -16.29
N ALA A 12 -9.69 -6.26 -17.13
CA ALA A 12 -10.73 -7.21 -16.69
C ALA A 12 -10.19 -8.23 -15.67
N ALA A 13 -8.87 -8.44 -15.65
CA ALA A 13 -8.15 -9.19 -14.63
C ALA A 13 -7.18 -8.28 -13.87
N TRP A 14 -7.21 -8.33 -12.55
CA TRP A 14 -6.26 -7.65 -11.66
C TRP A 14 -5.77 -8.58 -10.55
N ARG A 15 -4.66 -8.20 -9.92
CA ARG A 15 -4.08 -8.85 -8.75
C ARG A 15 -3.44 -7.84 -7.81
N VAL A 16 -3.15 -8.28 -6.59
CA VAL A 16 -2.34 -7.51 -5.62
C VAL A 16 -0.85 -7.76 -5.87
N ALA A 17 -0.03 -6.74 -5.65
CA ALA A 17 1.42 -6.89 -5.56
C ALA A 17 1.82 -8.01 -4.58
N LYS A 18 2.69 -8.93 -4.99
CA LYS A 18 3.02 -10.11 -4.16
C LYS A 18 3.73 -9.74 -2.85
N SER A 19 4.49 -8.64 -2.84
CA SER A 19 5.13 -8.13 -1.63
C SER A 19 4.12 -7.74 -0.56
N LEU A 20 3.01 -7.11 -0.92
CA LEU A 20 1.94 -6.75 0.02
C LEU A 20 1.22 -7.99 0.57
N LEU A 21 0.99 -9.00 -0.28
CA LEU A 21 0.45 -10.29 0.19
C LEU A 21 1.39 -10.93 1.22
N ARG A 22 2.70 -10.91 0.97
CA ARG A 22 3.70 -11.41 1.93
C ARG A 22 3.65 -10.64 3.26
N LEU A 23 3.54 -9.31 3.22
CA LEU A 23 3.40 -8.47 4.43
C LEU A 23 2.18 -8.88 5.24
N ARG A 24 1.00 -8.95 4.60
CA ARG A 24 -0.24 -9.34 5.24
C ARG A 24 -0.14 -10.73 5.87
N ASP A 25 0.48 -11.68 5.19
CA ASP A 25 0.62 -13.04 5.68
C ASP A 25 1.54 -13.10 6.92
N GLN A 26 2.64 -12.33 6.93
CA GLN A 26 3.49 -12.17 8.13
C GLN A 26 2.74 -11.52 9.30
N ILE A 27 1.92 -10.50 9.02
CA ILE A 27 1.08 -9.85 10.05
C ILE A 27 0.03 -10.84 10.59
N ASN A 28 -0.62 -11.62 9.73
CA ASN A 28 -1.57 -12.65 10.15
C ASN A 28 -0.91 -13.73 11.00
N ALA A 29 0.31 -14.15 10.65
CA ALA A 29 1.05 -15.13 11.45
C ALA A 29 1.44 -14.58 12.83
N LYS A 30 1.80 -13.29 12.90
CA LYS A 30 2.16 -12.62 14.15
C LYS A 30 0.95 -12.31 15.04
N PHE A 31 -0.21 -12.03 14.44
CA PHE A 31 -1.46 -11.68 15.12
C PHE A 31 -2.62 -12.54 14.59
N PRO A 32 -2.65 -13.85 14.89
CA PRO A 32 -3.61 -14.78 14.26
C PRO A 32 -5.08 -14.45 14.57
N GLY A 33 -5.35 -13.86 15.73
CA GLY A 33 -6.70 -13.45 16.15
C GLY A 33 -7.15 -12.07 15.66
N ARG A 34 -6.32 -11.33 14.91
CA ARG A 34 -6.67 -9.96 14.52
C ARG A 34 -7.94 -9.90 13.66
N LYS A 35 -8.72 -8.86 13.90
CA LYS A 35 -9.79 -8.38 13.04
C LYS A 35 -9.23 -7.93 11.70
N LYS A 36 -10.10 -7.96 10.70
CA LYS A 36 -9.81 -7.62 9.31
C LYS A 36 -10.84 -6.63 8.73
N ASP A 37 -11.61 -5.99 9.62
CA ASP A 37 -12.77 -5.16 9.29
C ASP A 37 -12.43 -3.95 8.40
N SER A 38 -11.16 -3.56 8.37
CA SER A 38 -10.61 -2.47 7.54
C SER A 38 -9.42 -2.94 6.69
N ASP A 39 -9.26 -4.25 6.48
CA ASP A 39 -8.29 -4.72 5.49
C ASP A 39 -8.83 -4.39 4.09
N GLY A 40 -7.96 -3.86 3.22
CA GLY A 40 -8.36 -3.42 1.89
C GLY A 40 -7.23 -3.54 0.89
N THR A 41 -7.55 -3.91 -0.36
CA THR A 41 -6.60 -3.86 -1.48
C THR A 41 -7.21 -3.10 -2.65
N ILE A 42 -8.35 -3.56 -3.16
CA ILE A 42 -9.18 -2.81 -4.09
C ILE A 42 -10.59 -2.78 -3.51
N GLY A 43 -11.25 -1.62 -3.58
CA GLY A 43 -12.65 -1.52 -3.16
C GLY A 43 -13.58 -2.12 -4.20
N ASP A 44 -13.51 -1.58 -5.42
CA ASP A 44 -14.29 -2.01 -6.57
C ASP A 44 -13.61 -1.51 -7.85
N THR A 45 -13.53 -2.36 -8.87
CA THR A 45 -13.03 -2.00 -10.19
C THR A 45 -13.83 -0.89 -10.87
N ALA A 46 -15.14 -0.78 -10.63
CA ALA A 46 -15.97 0.29 -11.21
C ALA A 46 -15.64 1.67 -10.63
N HIS A 47 -15.08 1.72 -9.43
CA HIS A 47 -14.60 2.95 -8.78
C HIS A 47 -13.15 3.29 -9.14
N CYS A 48 -12.54 2.54 -10.08
CA CYS A 48 -11.19 2.76 -10.59
C CYS A 48 -11.21 3.18 -12.06
N PRO A 49 -11.08 4.49 -12.30
CA PRO A 49 -9.93 4.94 -13.11
C PRO A 49 -9.03 5.94 -12.36
N GLY A 50 -9.17 6.06 -11.03
CA GLY A 50 -8.42 7.02 -10.22
C GLY A 50 -6.93 6.70 -10.05
N THR A 51 -6.15 7.71 -9.65
CA THR A 51 -4.70 7.61 -9.40
C THR A 51 -4.34 6.91 -8.08
N SER A 52 -5.33 6.38 -7.35
CA SER A 52 -5.13 5.68 -6.08
C SER A 52 -4.37 4.38 -6.30
N ASP A 53 -3.39 4.07 -5.45
CA ASP A 53 -2.64 2.81 -5.52
C ASP A 53 -3.51 1.57 -5.17
N HIS A 54 -4.72 1.78 -4.63
CA HIS A 54 -5.75 0.73 -4.53
C HIS A 54 -6.36 0.34 -5.88
N CYS A 55 -6.16 1.14 -6.93
CA CYS A 55 -6.54 0.82 -8.29
C CYS A 55 -5.43 0.07 -9.03
N PRO A 56 -5.77 -0.79 -9.99
CA PRO A 56 -4.80 -1.58 -10.73
C PRO A 56 -4.07 -0.76 -11.81
N ASN A 57 -3.33 0.27 -11.38
CA ASN A 57 -2.75 1.30 -12.27
C ASN A 57 -1.54 0.80 -13.08
N ILE A 58 -1.04 -0.40 -12.81
CA ILE A 58 0.08 -1.01 -13.51
C ILE A 58 -0.44 -2.17 -14.34
N SER A 59 -0.07 -2.25 -15.62
CA SER A 59 -0.30 -3.43 -16.45
C SER A 59 0.95 -4.31 -16.49
N ASP A 60 0.81 -5.57 -16.08
CA ASP A 60 1.84 -6.59 -16.12
C ASP A 60 1.33 -7.80 -16.92
N GLY A 61 1.81 -7.95 -18.16
CA GLY A 61 1.36 -9.02 -19.05
C GLY A 61 -0.14 -8.98 -19.37
N GLY A 62 -0.74 -7.77 -19.39
CA GLY A 62 -2.18 -7.59 -19.59
C GLY A 62 -3.02 -7.74 -18.32
N VAL A 63 -2.40 -7.93 -17.15
CA VAL A 63 -3.07 -8.01 -15.84
C VAL A 63 -2.78 -6.75 -15.03
N GLY A 64 -3.83 -6.18 -14.45
CA GLY A 64 -3.72 -5.03 -13.57
C GLY A 64 -3.08 -5.35 -12.22
N VAL A 65 -2.22 -4.48 -11.69
CA VAL A 65 -1.57 -4.66 -10.39
C VAL A 65 -1.94 -3.55 -9.43
N VAL A 66 -2.55 -3.94 -8.32
CA VAL A 66 -2.87 -3.10 -7.17
C VAL A 66 -1.64 -3.02 -6.26
N THR A 67 -1.18 -1.79 -5.99
CA THR A 67 0.03 -1.50 -5.22
C THR A 67 -0.22 -0.86 -3.86
N GLY A 68 -1.49 -0.73 -3.44
CA GLY A 68 -1.93 -0.26 -2.13
C GLY A 68 -2.56 -1.38 -1.30
N MET A 69 -2.35 -1.33 0.01
CA MET A 69 -2.99 -2.22 0.98
C MET A 69 -3.23 -1.51 2.31
N ASP A 70 -4.42 -1.75 2.88
CA ASP A 70 -4.79 -1.33 4.22
C ASP A 70 -4.77 -2.53 5.17
N ILE A 71 -4.33 -2.33 6.41
CA ILE A 71 -4.32 -3.33 7.47
C ILE A 71 -4.99 -2.76 8.73
N THR A 72 -6.01 -3.47 9.19
CA THR A 72 -6.87 -3.11 10.32
C THR A 72 -6.08 -2.84 11.61
N HIS A 73 -6.45 -1.78 12.32
CA HIS A 73 -6.05 -1.50 13.70
C HIS A 73 -6.88 -2.35 14.66
N ASP A 74 -6.24 -3.20 15.47
CA ASP A 74 -6.91 -4.08 16.42
C ASP A 74 -6.05 -4.36 17.67
N PRO A 75 -5.94 -3.39 18.60
CA PRO A 75 -5.16 -3.54 19.82
C PRO A 75 -5.65 -4.68 20.72
N ALA A 76 -6.94 -5.00 20.67
CA ALA A 76 -7.52 -6.08 21.47
C ALA A 76 -6.92 -7.45 21.11
N HIS A 77 -6.39 -7.61 19.89
CA HIS A 77 -5.69 -8.81 19.44
C HIS A 77 -4.21 -8.53 19.13
N GLY A 78 -3.65 -7.47 19.71
CA GLY A 78 -2.23 -7.14 19.69
C GLY A 78 -1.74 -6.34 18.48
N LEU A 79 -2.59 -6.02 17.50
CA LEU A 79 -2.19 -5.24 16.33
C LEU A 79 -2.49 -3.75 16.54
N VAL A 80 -1.49 -2.99 16.98
CA VAL A 80 -1.54 -1.53 16.95
C VAL A 80 -1.01 -1.05 15.60
N SER A 81 -1.90 -0.61 14.71
CA SER A 81 -1.55 -0.23 13.33
C SER A 81 -0.43 0.80 13.23
N GLY A 82 -0.44 1.81 14.11
CA GLY A 82 0.59 2.85 14.18
C GLY A 82 1.98 2.30 14.49
N ASP A 83 2.09 1.29 15.35
CA ASP A 83 3.37 0.67 15.71
C ASP A 83 3.96 -0.12 14.54
N VAL A 84 3.10 -0.83 13.80
CA VAL A 84 3.52 -1.54 12.58
C VAL A 84 3.94 -0.55 11.50
N ALA A 85 3.18 0.52 11.30
CA ALA A 85 3.50 1.59 10.35
C ALA A 85 4.83 2.27 10.69
N GLU A 86 5.08 2.55 11.97
CA GLU A 86 6.35 3.13 12.44
C GLU A 86 7.52 2.17 12.22
N LYS A 87 7.36 0.88 12.53
CA LYS A 87 8.40 -0.12 12.28
C LYS A 87 8.74 -0.25 10.79
N LEU A 88 7.74 -0.26 9.92
CA LEU A 88 7.95 -0.26 8.46
C LEU A 88 8.66 1.01 7.99
N ARG A 89 8.26 2.19 8.50
CA ARG A 89 8.87 3.48 8.16
C ARG A 89 10.34 3.54 8.56
N LEU A 90 10.66 3.09 9.77
CA LEU A 90 12.04 3.05 10.28
C LEU A 90 12.88 2.00 9.54
N GLY A 91 12.27 0.87 9.14
CA GLY A 91 12.91 -0.18 8.36
C GLY A 91 13.24 0.23 6.92
N ARG A 92 12.55 1.24 6.37
CA ARG A 92 12.79 1.83 5.03
C ARG A 92 12.93 0.78 3.93
N ASP A 93 12.07 -0.23 3.97
CA ASP A 93 12.10 -1.31 2.98
C ASP A 93 12.06 -0.70 1.55
N PRO A 94 12.97 -1.11 0.65
CA PRO A 94 13.13 -0.47 -0.66
C PRO A 94 11.88 -0.55 -1.54
N ARG A 95 10.94 -1.45 -1.24
CA ARG A 95 9.66 -1.59 -1.94
C ARG A 95 8.68 -0.46 -1.61
N ILE A 96 8.83 0.21 -0.47
CA ILE A 96 7.86 1.20 0.02
C ILE A 96 7.87 2.46 -0.87
N LYS A 97 6.67 2.87 -1.31
CA LYS A 97 6.40 4.17 -1.94
C LYS A 97 5.97 5.19 -0.87
N TYR A 98 4.99 4.84 -0.05
CA TYR A 98 4.63 5.62 1.14
C TYR A 98 3.82 4.79 2.14
N ILE A 99 3.72 5.31 3.37
CA ILE A 99 2.90 4.76 4.45
C ILE A 99 2.02 5.89 4.99
N ILE A 100 0.75 5.60 5.31
CA ILE A 100 -0.17 6.53 5.97
C ILE A 100 -0.70 5.89 7.25
N SER A 101 -0.67 6.63 8.36
CA SER A 101 -1.24 6.21 9.65
C SER A 101 -1.49 7.44 10.52
N ASN A 102 -2.60 7.47 11.25
CA ASN A 102 -2.91 8.49 12.26
C ASN A 102 -2.71 9.94 11.74
N SER A 103 -3.33 10.25 10.60
CA SER A 103 -3.27 11.56 9.93
C SER A 103 -1.85 12.02 9.56
N ARG A 104 -0.95 11.07 9.32
CA ARG A 104 0.43 11.31 8.87
C ARG A 104 0.76 10.44 7.68
N ILE A 105 1.62 10.94 6.80
CA ILE A 105 2.17 10.22 5.66
C ILE A 105 3.70 10.32 5.66
N ALA A 106 4.37 9.23 5.28
CA ALA A 106 5.82 9.19 5.09
C ALA A 106 6.13 8.62 3.70
N ASN A 107 6.86 9.40 2.89
CA ASN A 107 7.18 9.05 1.50
C ASN A 107 8.62 8.54 1.37
N PHE A 108 8.89 7.66 0.40
CA PHE A 108 10.25 7.13 0.16
C PHE A 108 11.27 8.18 -0.30
N GLN A 109 10.79 9.35 -0.76
CA GLN A 109 11.57 10.48 -1.26
C GLN A 109 11.22 11.74 -0.46
N ALA A 110 12.09 12.74 -0.50
CA ALA A 110 11.80 14.04 0.09
C ALA A 110 10.61 14.68 -0.63
N LEU A 111 9.66 15.23 0.14
CA LEU A 111 8.43 15.83 -0.38
C LEU A 111 7.92 16.88 0.62
N ASP A 112 7.36 17.98 0.11
CA ASP A 112 6.80 19.10 0.89
C ASP A 112 7.79 19.67 1.94
N GLY A 113 9.09 19.70 1.63
CA GLY A 113 10.13 20.18 2.54
C GLY A 113 10.52 19.19 3.65
N HIS A 114 9.95 17.99 3.66
CA HIS A 114 10.31 16.92 4.60
C HIS A 114 11.27 15.92 3.93
N PRO A 115 12.31 15.42 4.65
CA PRO A 115 13.21 14.41 4.10
C PRO A 115 12.49 13.07 3.89
N ALA A 116 13.11 12.18 3.10
CA ALA A 116 12.59 10.83 2.88
C ALA A 116 12.29 10.12 4.21
N PHE A 117 11.12 9.49 4.27
CA PHE A 117 10.54 8.79 5.41
C PHE A 117 10.26 9.65 6.65
N ALA A 118 10.37 10.98 6.61
CA ALA A 118 9.84 11.81 7.68
C ALA A 118 8.30 11.81 7.64
N TRP A 119 7.68 11.77 8.82
CA TRP A 119 6.24 12.01 8.93
C TRP A 119 5.92 13.45 8.57
N ARG A 120 4.98 13.64 7.65
CA ARG A 120 4.33 14.92 7.34
C ARG A 120 2.82 14.83 7.55
N PRO A 121 2.12 15.96 7.76
CA PRO A 121 0.67 15.96 7.94
C PRO A 121 -0.06 15.33 6.73
N TYR A 122 -1.14 14.60 7.01
CA TYR A 122 -2.03 14.03 6.00
C TYR A 122 -3.48 14.41 6.33
N ASN A 123 -4.03 15.37 5.59
CA ASN A 123 -5.31 16.03 5.88
C ASN A 123 -6.47 15.52 4.99
N SER A 124 -6.48 14.22 4.65
CA SER A 124 -7.55 13.61 3.85
C SER A 124 -8.78 13.29 4.71
N GLN A 125 -9.94 13.07 4.07
CA GLN A 125 -11.18 12.66 4.74
C GLN A 125 -11.07 11.31 5.48
N ASN A 126 -10.19 10.41 5.03
CA ASN A 126 -9.85 9.19 5.75
C ASN A 126 -8.55 9.42 6.55
N PRO A 127 -8.58 9.59 7.88
CA PRO A 127 -7.40 9.88 8.69
C PRO A 127 -6.52 8.65 8.98
N HIS A 128 -6.91 7.43 8.57
CA HIS A 128 -6.14 6.20 8.83
C HIS A 128 -5.88 5.94 10.32
N GLU A 129 -6.92 6.08 11.14
CA GLU A 129 -6.91 5.76 12.58
C GLU A 129 -7.42 4.33 12.86
N LYS A 130 -8.18 3.75 11.91
CA LYS A 130 -8.74 2.39 11.99
C LYS A 130 -7.92 1.34 11.23
N HIS A 131 -6.92 1.77 10.48
CA HIS A 131 -5.98 0.94 9.74
C HIS A 131 -4.74 1.78 9.43
N PHE A 132 -3.63 1.15 9.09
CA PHE A 132 -2.58 1.85 8.34
C PHE A 132 -2.70 1.50 6.86
N HIS A 133 -2.28 2.41 6.00
CA HIS A 133 -2.14 2.19 4.56
C HIS A 133 -0.66 2.09 4.20
N ILE A 134 -0.34 1.18 3.29
CA ILE A 134 0.98 1.09 2.66
C ILE A 134 0.84 0.95 1.15
N SER A 135 1.66 1.73 0.43
CA SER A 135 1.83 1.60 -1.01
C SER A 135 3.25 1.19 -1.36
N VAL A 136 3.41 0.33 -2.38
CA VAL A 136 4.70 -0.09 -2.94
C VAL A 136 5.01 0.58 -4.29
N LYS A 137 6.29 0.63 -4.64
CA LYS A 137 6.77 1.24 -5.89
C LYS A 137 6.32 0.43 -7.12
N PRO A 138 6.18 1.06 -8.30
CA PRO A 138 5.65 0.40 -9.49
C PRO A 138 6.66 -0.48 -10.25
N GLY A 139 7.92 -0.58 -9.81
CA GLY A 139 8.89 -1.49 -10.41
C GLY A 139 8.57 -2.94 -10.03
N LYS A 140 8.56 -3.88 -10.98
CA LYS A 140 8.17 -5.29 -10.73
C LYS A 140 9.23 -6.08 -9.95
N THR A 141 10.50 -5.95 -10.37
CA THR A 141 11.62 -6.81 -9.95
C THR A 141 12.69 -6.05 -9.16
N GLY A 142 13.68 -6.78 -8.65
CA GLY A 142 14.79 -6.23 -7.88
C GLY A 142 14.44 -5.94 -6.41
N PRO A 143 15.36 -5.36 -5.62
CA PRO A 143 15.14 -5.15 -4.19
C PRO A 143 13.90 -4.32 -3.88
N GLY A 144 13.58 -3.31 -4.70
CA GLY A 144 12.39 -2.47 -4.57
C GLY A 144 11.16 -2.95 -5.36
N GLY A 145 11.19 -4.19 -5.86
CA GLY A 145 10.15 -4.74 -6.72
C GLY A 145 8.84 -5.04 -5.98
N TYR A 146 7.69 -4.64 -6.54
CA TYR A 146 6.37 -4.91 -5.94
C TYR A 146 6.05 -6.41 -5.87
N ASP A 147 6.72 -7.24 -6.67
CA ASP A 147 6.57 -8.70 -6.64
C ASP A 147 7.70 -9.43 -5.91
N THR A 148 8.62 -8.70 -5.29
CA THR A 148 9.69 -9.28 -4.47
C THR A 148 9.13 -9.72 -3.12
N THR A 149 9.16 -11.03 -2.84
CA THR A 149 8.53 -11.68 -1.69
C THR A 149 9.46 -11.93 -0.51
N THR A 150 10.59 -11.21 -0.44
CA THR A 150 11.45 -11.22 0.75
C THR A 150 10.67 -10.73 1.97
N ASP A 151 11.00 -11.30 3.13
CA ASP A 151 10.30 -10.97 4.38
C ASP A 151 10.43 -9.50 4.73
N TRP A 152 9.31 -8.92 5.15
CA TRP A 152 9.28 -7.59 5.73
C TRP A 152 9.82 -7.65 7.15
N ASN A 153 10.58 -6.61 7.53
CA ASN A 153 11.05 -6.46 8.90
C ASN A 153 9.94 -5.86 9.78
N ILE A 154 9.07 -6.72 10.34
CA ILE A 154 7.88 -6.35 11.14
C ILE A 154 7.76 -7.10 12.45
#